data_AF-A0A1E1IZR9-F1
#
_entry.id   AF-A0A1E1IZR9-F1
#
_cell.length_a   1.000
_cell.length_b   1.000
_cell.length_c   1.000
_cell.angle_alpha   90.00
_cell.angle_beta   90.00
_cell.angle_gamma   90.00
#
_symmetry.space_group_name_H-M   'P 1'
#
loop_
_entity.id
_entity.type
_entity.pdbx_description
1 polymer ?
#
loop_
_entity_poly.entity_id
_entity_poly.type
_entity_poly.pdbx_seq_one_letter_code
_entity_poly.pdbx_strand_id
1 'polypeptide(L)'
;MSVVAALNTYMAATDSRDKMIKGAGCFFKMMGAINGNSNFMKTGAAMSDARCIMRMLSWLGNVQKISDAMEKRVVQLRDVLFVLRVLFDGIFSLLDNIVFAGRFFDNNSPTLAQMSHVSRASLFYGYAMAVMLDIYDLVRDPNMPKRGDRCLVLTRNTCDMVSAIGNVCAVDIGAANVAGLGLISAIIATREQLIAAAAKSGGSCVGASPVKAAALQPKK
;
A
#
# COMPACT_ATOMS: atom_id res chain seq x y z
N MET A 1 -7.68 -13.61 24.70
CA MET A 1 -7.70 -13.25 23.26
C MET A 1 -7.40 -14.51 22.46
N SER A 2 -8.32 -15.00 21.62
CA SER A 2 -8.09 -16.24 20.86
C SER A 2 -7.22 -15.97 19.64
N VAL A 3 -6.03 -16.57 19.59
CA VAL A 3 -5.12 -16.49 18.42
C VAL A 3 -5.84 -16.95 17.16
N VAL A 4 -6.69 -17.97 17.26
CA VAL A 4 -7.50 -18.50 16.15
C VAL A 4 -8.48 -17.45 15.63
N ALA A 5 -9.14 -16.68 16.52
CA ALA A 5 -10.06 -15.63 16.11
C ALA A 5 -9.35 -14.47 15.39
N ALA A 6 -8.17 -14.08 15.88
CA ALA A 6 -7.34 -13.06 15.24
C ALA A 6 -6.85 -13.50 13.85
N LEU A 7 -6.42 -14.76 13.70
CA LEU A 7 -6.01 -15.34 12.42
C LEU A 7 -7.19 -15.43 11.44
N ASN A 8 -8.37 -15.87 11.89
CA ASN A 8 -9.56 -15.89 11.04
C ASN A 8 -9.94 -14.49 10.57
N THR A 9 -9.89 -13.49 11.45
CA THR A 9 -10.17 -12.09 11.10
C THR A 9 -9.13 -11.53 10.13
N TYR A 10 -7.85 -11.86 10.34
CA TYR A 10 -6.76 -11.51 9.44
C TYR A 10 -6.99 -12.12 8.05
N MET A 11 -7.21 -13.43 7.95
CA MET A 11 -7.43 -14.13 6.68
C MET A 11 -8.72 -13.72 5.98
N ALA A 12 -9.74 -13.27 6.73
CA ALA A 12 -10.99 -12.79 6.16
C ALA A 12 -10.84 -11.45 5.42
N ALA A 13 -9.88 -10.60 5.77
CA ALA A 13 -9.72 -9.28 5.15
C ALA A 13 -9.00 -9.35 3.80
N THR A 14 -9.59 -8.73 2.76
CA THR A 14 -9.02 -8.65 1.41
C THR A 14 -7.63 -8.01 1.40
N ASP A 15 -7.44 -6.92 2.16
CA ASP A 15 -6.13 -6.25 2.27
C ASP A 15 -5.07 -7.16 2.90
N SER A 16 -5.43 -8.02 3.86
CA SER A 16 -4.50 -8.99 4.45
C SER A 16 -4.03 -10.05 3.46
N ARG A 17 -4.95 -10.57 2.64
CA ARG A 17 -4.61 -11.52 1.57
C ARG A 17 -3.71 -10.86 0.54
N ASP A 18 -3.97 -9.61 0.18
CA ASP A 18 -3.13 -8.84 -0.75
C ASP A 18 -1.68 -8.74 -0.24
N LYS A 19 -1.46 -8.38 1.04
CA LYS A 19 -0.10 -8.25 1.59
C LYS A 19 0.60 -9.59 1.75
N MET A 20 -0.12 -10.65 2.09
CA MET A 20 0.46 -12.00 2.15
C MET A 20 0.94 -12.46 0.76
N ILE A 21 0.11 -12.28 -0.27
CA ILE A 21 0.47 -12.62 -1.65
C ILE A 21 1.60 -11.72 -2.16
N LYS A 22 1.65 -10.45 -1.73
CA LYS A 22 2.80 -9.56 -1.98
C LYS A 22 4.09 -10.18 -1.44
N GLY A 23 4.09 -10.54 -0.16
CA GLY A 23 5.26 -11.09 0.52
C GLY A 23 5.75 -12.36 -0.18
N ALA A 24 4.85 -13.29 -0.47
CA ALA A 24 5.18 -14.50 -1.21
C ALA A 24 5.74 -14.19 -2.60
N GLY A 25 5.12 -13.26 -3.34
CA GLY A 25 5.59 -12.88 -4.67
C GLY A 25 6.98 -12.24 -4.66
N CYS A 26 7.24 -11.37 -3.69
CA CYS A 26 8.55 -10.75 -3.46
C CYS A 26 9.60 -11.79 -3.05
N PHE A 27 9.25 -12.74 -2.18
CA PHE A 27 10.13 -13.83 -1.80
C PHE A 27 10.55 -14.67 -3.02
N PHE A 28 9.59 -15.07 -3.86
CA PHE A 28 9.91 -15.82 -5.07
C PHE A 28 10.74 -15.00 -6.07
N LYS A 29 10.46 -13.71 -6.26
CA LYS A 29 11.31 -12.84 -7.10
C LYS A 29 12.74 -12.73 -6.56
N MET A 30 12.89 -12.62 -5.24
CA MET A 30 14.19 -12.56 -4.60
C MET A 30 14.96 -13.88 -4.80
N MET A 31 14.31 -15.03 -4.57
CA MET A 31 14.90 -16.34 -4.84
C MET A 31 15.24 -16.54 -6.31
N GLY A 32 14.41 -16.05 -7.23
CA GLY A 32 14.66 -16.08 -8.68
C GLY A 32 15.86 -15.23 -9.08
N ALA A 33 15.99 -14.03 -8.50
CA ALA A 33 17.11 -13.14 -8.76
C ALA A 33 18.44 -13.68 -8.20
N ILE A 34 18.43 -14.28 -7.01
CA ILE A 34 19.64 -14.84 -6.36
C ILE A 34 20.10 -16.12 -7.06
N ASN A 35 19.17 -17.01 -7.40
CA ASN A 35 19.51 -18.33 -7.95
C ASN A 35 19.48 -18.37 -9.49
N GLY A 36 19.21 -17.25 -10.16
CA GLY A 36 19.06 -17.19 -11.62
C GLY A 36 17.93 -18.08 -12.17
N ASN A 37 16.92 -18.39 -11.36
CA ASN A 37 15.87 -19.36 -11.73
C ASN A 37 14.60 -18.66 -12.24
N SER A 38 14.33 -18.80 -13.54
CA SER A 38 13.17 -18.19 -14.21
C SER A 38 11.82 -18.68 -13.68
N ASN A 39 11.74 -19.89 -13.13
CA ASN A 39 10.48 -20.41 -12.60
C ASN A 39 10.04 -19.63 -11.36
N PHE A 40 10.98 -19.31 -10.47
CA PHE A 40 10.68 -18.44 -9.32
C PHE A 40 10.28 -17.03 -9.75
N MET A 41 10.91 -16.48 -10.79
CA MET A 41 10.51 -15.18 -11.36
C MET A 41 9.09 -15.22 -11.93
N LYS A 42 8.72 -16.29 -12.65
CA LYS A 42 7.36 -16.52 -13.18
C LYS A 42 6.34 -16.67 -12.06
N THR A 43 6.64 -17.46 -11.02
CA THR A 43 5.77 -17.59 -9.83
C THR A 43 5.55 -16.24 -9.16
N GLY A 44 6.61 -15.47 -8.96
CA GLY A 44 6.51 -14.14 -8.38
C GLY A 44 5.73 -13.14 -9.25
N ALA A 45 5.81 -13.25 -10.58
CA ALA A 45 4.99 -12.48 -11.52
C ALA A 45 3.51 -12.88 -11.41
N ALA A 46 3.21 -14.17 -11.43
CA ALA A 46 1.84 -14.68 -11.29
C ALA A 46 1.17 -14.23 -9.98
N MET A 47 1.94 -14.16 -8.88
CA MET A 47 1.44 -13.60 -7.61
C MET A 47 1.15 -12.11 -7.69
N SER A 48 1.90 -11.35 -8.50
CA SER A 48 1.61 -9.93 -8.75
C SER A 48 0.31 -9.76 -9.56
N ASP A 49 0.11 -10.63 -10.55
CA ASP A 49 -1.09 -10.65 -11.39
C ASP A 49 -2.32 -11.05 -10.56
N ALA A 50 -2.22 -12.08 -9.71
CA ALA A 50 -3.32 -12.47 -8.80
C ALA A 50 -3.80 -11.29 -7.93
N ARG A 51 -2.92 -10.34 -7.62
CA ARG A 51 -3.23 -9.16 -6.78
C ARG A 51 -3.87 -8.00 -7.53
N CYS A 52 -3.93 -7.98 -8.87
CA CYS A 52 -4.47 -6.83 -9.59
C CYS A 52 -5.93 -6.56 -9.22
N ILE A 53 -6.77 -7.60 -9.19
CA ILE A 53 -8.19 -7.51 -8.81
C ILE A 53 -8.33 -7.14 -7.33
N MET A 54 -7.55 -7.76 -6.44
CA MET A 54 -7.60 -7.46 -5.00
C MET A 54 -7.25 -6.00 -4.69
N ARG A 55 -6.29 -5.41 -5.42
CA ARG A 55 -5.95 -3.99 -5.30
C ARG A 55 -7.09 -3.09 -5.74
N MET A 56 -7.76 -3.42 -6.85
CA MET A 56 -8.93 -2.66 -7.32
C MET A 56 -10.08 -2.70 -6.31
N LEU A 57 -10.40 -3.88 -5.77
CA LEU A 57 -11.44 -4.03 -4.75
C LEU A 57 -11.10 -3.28 -3.45
N SER A 58 -9.82 -3.29 -3.05
CA SER A 58 -9.35 -2.57 -1.87
C SER A 58 -9.41 -1.05 -2.08
N TRP A 59 -9.11 -0.59 -3.30
CA TRP A 59 -9.19 0.82 -3.66
C TRP A 59 -10.62 1.36 -3.65
N LEU A 60 -11.62 0.58 -4.10
CA LEU A 60 -13.03 0.97 -4.03
C LEU A 60 -13.46 1.33 -2.60
N GLY A 61 -12.95 0.62 -1.60
CA GLY A 61 -13.18 0.94 -0.18
C GLY A 61 -12.55 2.26 0.29
N ASN A 62 -11.62 2.84 -0.47
CA ASN A 62 -11.03 4.16 -0.20
C ASN A 62 -11.78 5.31 -0.91
N VAL A 63 -12.66 5.02 -1.86
CA VAL A 63 -13.46 6.05 -2.57
C VAL A 63 -14.35 6.82 -1.60
N GLN A 64 -14.96 6.13 -0.64
CA GLN A 64 -15.76 6.79 0.40
C GLN A 64 -14.94 7.78 1.24
N LYS A 65 -13.68 7.45 1.53
CA LYS A 65 -12.78 8.35 2.28
C LYS A 65 -12.38 9.59 1.48
N ILE A 66 -12.37 9.51 0.15
CA ILE A 66 -12.15 10.69 -0.71
C ILE A 66 -13.36 11.61 -0.62
N SER A 67 -14.59 11.06 -0.73
CA SER A 67 -15.83 11.84 -0.58
C SER A 67 -15.83 12.59 0.75
N ASP A 68 -15.58 11.88 1.86
CA ASP A 68 -15.55 12.48 3.21
C ASP A 68 -14.45 13.56 3.36
N ALA A 69 -13.31 13.40 2.68
CA ALA A 69 -12.22 14.37 2.72
C ALA A 69 -12.55 15.64 1.90
N MET A 70 -13.29 15.49 0.80
CA MET A 70 -13.70 16.58 -0.09
C MET A 70 -14.84 17.43 0.49
N GLU A 71 -15.66 16.88 1.38
CA GLU A 71 -16.77 17.60 2.01
C GLU A 71 -16.33 18.58 3.11
N LYS A 72 -15.04 18.62 3.46
CA LYS A 72 -14.52 19.53 4.49
C LYS A 72 -14.47 20.98 3.98
N ARG A 73 -15.09 21.90 4.74
CA ARG A 73 -15.06 23.36 4.47
C ARG A 73 -13.67 24.00 4.48
N VAL A 74 -12.70 23.42 5.16
CA VAL A 74 -11.31 23.90 5.20
C VAL A 74 -10.38 22.77 4.78
N VAL A 75 -9.77 22.92 3.62
CA VAL A 75 -8.83 21.95 3.06
C VAL A 75 -7.45 22.18 3.68
N GLN A 76 -6.91 21.19 4.40
CA GLN A 76 -5.54 21.23 4.90
C GLN A 76 -4.58 20.54 3.93
N LEU A 77 -3.29 20.92 3.95
CA LEU A 77 -2.25 20.27 3.14
C LEU A 77 -2.24 18.74 3.33
N ARG A 78 -2.46 18.27 4.55
CA ARG A 78 -2.60 16.86 4.89
C ARG A 78 -3.71 16.16 4.09
N ASP A 79 -4.86 16.81 3.92
CA ASP A 79 -5.99 16.27 3.16
C ASP A 79 -5.65 16.21 1.66
N VAL A 80 -4.93 17.20 1.14
CA VAL A 80 -4.43 17.20 -0.26
C VAL A 80 -3.48 16.02 -0.50
N LEU A 81 -2.49 15.82 0.38
CA LEU A 81 -1.56 14.68 0.28
C LEU A 81 -2.30 13.34 0.35
N PHE A 82 -3.32 13.24 1.21
CA PHE A 82 -4.14 12.04 1.32
C PHE A 82 -4.94 11.77 0.03
N VAL A 83 -5.60 12.79 -0.52
CA VAL A 83 -6.37 12.65 -1.77
C VAL A 83 -5.46 12.26 -2.94
N LEU A 84 -4.30 12.92 -3.09
CA LEU A 84 -3.33 12.58 -4.14
C LEU A 84 -2.82 11.14 -3.99
N ARG A 85 -2.51 10.70 -2.77
CA ARG A 85 -2.13 9.31 -2.48
C ARG A 85 -3.19 8.33 -2.98
N VAL A 86 -4.46 8.54 -2.61
CA VAL A 86 -5.56 7.63 -2.99
C VAL A 86 -5.85 7.69 -4.49
N LEU A 87 -5.73 8.86 -5.10
CA LEU A 87 -5.89 9.05 -6.55
C LEU A 87 -4.83 8.25 -7.33
N PHE A 88 -3.55 8.39 -7.00
CA PHE A 88 -2.47 7.67 -7.67
C PHE A 88 -2.57 6.15 -7.47
N ASP A 89 -2.94 5.69 -6.27
CA ASP A 89 -3.21 4.27 -6.00
C ASP A 89 -4.38 3.73 -6.85
N GLY A 90 -5.39 4.57 -7.10
CA GLY A 90 -6.51 4.28 -7.99
C GLY A 90 -6.11 4.18 -9.45
N ILE A 91 -5.36 5.17 -9.95
CA ILE A 91 -4.84 5.15 -11.33
C ILE A 91 -3.96 3.91 -11.54
N PHE A 92 -3.07 3.61 -10.59
CA PHE A 92 -2.27 2.40 -10.61
C PHE A 92 -3.14 1.14 -10.69
N SER A 93 -4.09 0.99 -9.76
CA SER A 93 -4.95 -0.19 -9.68
C SER A 93 -5.78 -0.38 -10.95
N LEU A 94 -6.38 0.69 -11.48
CA LEU A 94 -7.17 0.64 -12.71
C LEU A 94 -6.31 0.24 -13.91
N LEU A 95 -5.20 0.94 -14.14
CA LEU A 95 -4.35 0.68 -15.29
C LEU A 95 -3.65 -0.68 -15.22
N ASP A 96 -3.28 -1.15 -14.02
CA ASP A 96 -2.67 -2.47 -13.86
C ASP A 96 -3.66 -3.60 -14.20
N ASN A 97 -4.97 -3.40 -13.93
CA ASN A 97 -6.02 -4.32 -14.38
C ASN A 97 -6.26 -4.23 -15.90
N ILE A 98 -6.27 -3.03 -16.47
CA ILE A 98 -6.40 -2.84 -17.93
C ILE A 98 -5.24 -3.52 -18.66
N VAL A 99 -4.01 -3.33 -18.18
CA VAL A 99 -2.82 -3.97 -18.73
C VAL A 99 -2.90 -5.49 -18.57
N PHE A 100 -3.33 -5.99 -17.40
CA PHE A 100 -3.51 -7.43 -17.20
C PHE A 100 -4.54 -8.02 -18.17
N ALA A 101 -5.72 -7.41 -18.31
CA ALA A 101 -6.75 -7.87 -19.24
C ALA A 101 -6.31 -7.75 -20.70
N GLY A 102 -5.69 -6.63 -21.07
CA GLY A 102 -5.24 -6.36 -22.44
C GLY A 102 -4.22 -7.35 -22.95
N ARG A 103 -3.37 -7.93 -22.09
CA ARG A 103 -2.40 -8.98 -22.46
C ARG A 103 -3.06 -10.24 -23.04
N PHE A 104 -4.33 -10.50 -22.71
CA PHE A 104 -5.08 -11.64 -23.28
C PHE A 104 -5.61 -11.36 -24.69
N PHE A 105 -5.74 -10.09 -25.09
CA PHE A 105 -6.28 -9.70 -26.40
C PHE A 105 -5.18 -9.29 -27.37
N ASP A 106 -4.23 -8.46 -26.92
CA ASP A 106 -3.08 -8.01 -27.71
C ASP A 106 -1.88 -7.73 -26.80
N ASN A 107 -0.96 -8.68 -26.76
CA ASN A 107 0.19 -8.65 -25.86
C ASN A 107 1.29 -7.67 -26.30
N ASN A 108 1.25 -7.19 -27.55
CA ASN A 108 2.28 -6.32 -28.14
C ASN A 108 1.77 -4.91 -28.48
N SER A 109 0.60 -4.54 -27.97
CA SER A 109 0.04 -3.22 -28.22
C SER A 109 0.91 -2.11 -27.59
N PRO A 110 1.36 -1.10 -28.36
CA PRO A 110 2.15 0.02 -27.84
C PRO A 110 1.36 0.85 -26.82
N THR A 111 0.04 0.92 -26.97
CA THR A 111 -0.87 1.56 -26.01
C THR A 111 -0.82 0.85 -24.65
N LEU A 112 -0.76 -0.48 -24.65
CA LEU A 112 -0.69 -1.28 -23.42
C LEU A 112 0.65 -1.08 -22.69
N ALA A 113 1.74 -0.95 -23.45
CA ALA A 113 3.05 -0.60 -22.90
C ALA A 113 3.04 0.81 -22.25
N GLN A 114 2.43 1.80 -22.90
CA GLN A 114 2.25 3.15 -22.34
C GLN A 114 1.40 3.12 -21.07
N MET A 115 0.25 2.42 -21.07
CA MET A 115 -0.59 2.25 -19.89
C MET A 115 0.15 1.56 -18.75
N SER A 116 0.99 0.57 -19.06
CA SER A 116 1.84 -0.10 -18.07
C SER A 116 2.84 0.87 -17.45
N HIS A 117 3.49 1.71 -18.26
CA HIS A 117 4.41 2.73 -17.76
C HIS A 117 3.69 3.75 -16.84
N VAL A 118 2.55 4.30 -17.27
CA VAL A 118 1.75 5.25 -16.47
C VAL A 118 1.26 4.62 -15.17
N SER A 119 0.83 3.35 -15.21
CA SER A 119 0.44 2.58 -14.03
C SER A 119 1.60 2.52 -13.02
N ARG A 120 2.78 2.12 -13.46
CA ARG A 120 3.97 1.97 -12.62
C ARG A 120 4.50 3.30 -12.08
N ALA A 121 4.43 4.37 -12.88
CA ALA A 121 4.75 5.72 -12.43
C ALA A 121 3.76 6.21 -11.35
N SER A 122 2.47 5.94 -11.54
CA SER A 122 1.43 6.28 -10.56
C SER A 122 1.64 5.53 -9.25
N LEU A 123 2.08 4.27 -9.28
CA LEU A 123 2.48 3.52 -8.08
C LEU A 123 3.58 4.24 -7.29
N PHE A 124 4.63 4.71 -7.97
CA PHE A 124 5.70 5.45 -7.35
C PHE A 124 5.18 6.74 -6.68
N TYR A 125 4.44 7.57 -7.41
CA TYR A 125 3.92 8.83 -6.87
C TYR A 125 2.91 8.61 -5.73
N GLY A 126 2.12 7.55 -5.78
CA GLY A 126 1.25 7.13 -4.68
C GLY A 126 2.05 6.86 -3.39
N TYR A 127 3.17 6.14 -3.50
CA TYR A 127 4.06 5.92 -2.35
C TYR A 127 4.84 7.18 -1.94
N ALA A 128 5.22 8.06 -2.86
CA ALA A 128 5.82 9.34 -2.52
C ALA A 128 4.88 10.21 -1.68
N MET A 129 3.61 10.31 -2.08
CA MET A 129 2.58 11.02 -1.29
C MET A 129 2.34 10.33 0.07
N ALA A 130 2.40 9.00 0.11
CA ALA A 130 2.31 8.24 1.36
C ALA A 130 3.44 8.59 2.33
N VAL A 131 4.68 8.62 1.85
CA VAL A 131 5.87 8.98 2.63
C VAL A 131 5.78 10.42 3.12
N MET A 132 5.41 11.37 2.25
CA MET A 132 5.24 12.78 2.62
C MET A 132 4.17 12.96 3.69
N LEU A 133 3.06 12.22 3.59
CA LEU A 133 1.99 12.25 4.60
C LEU A 133 2.49 11.73 5.97
N ASP A 134 3.24 10.62 5.98
CA ASP A 134 3.78 10.06 7.22
C ASP A 134 4.82 10.99 7.87
N ILE A 135 5.70 11.60 7.07
CA ILE A 135 6.67 12.61 7.53
C ILE A 135 5.93 13.81 8.11
N TYR A 136 4.93 14.33 7.40
CA TYR A 136 4.12 15.45 7.86
C TYR A 136 3.47 15.16 9.22
N ASP A 137 2.85 13.98 9.37
CA ASP A 137 2.21 13.56 10.61
C ASP A 137 3.22 13.42 11.77
N LEU A 138 4.41 12.85 11.50
CA LEU A 138 5.47 12.67 12.50
C LEU A 138 6.14 13.98 12.94
N VAL A 139 6.28 14.95 12.02
CA VAL A 139 6.88 16.25 12.32
C VAL A 139 5.92 17.14 13.08
N ARG A 140 4.63 17.13 12.70
CA ARG A 140 3.61 18.01 13.29
C ARG A 140 3.14 17.55 14.66
N ASP A 141 3.21 16.26 14.97
CA ASP A 141 2.85 15.70 16.28
C ASP A 141 4.01 14.87 16.88
N PRO A 142 4.99 15.52 17.53
CA PRO A 142 6.13 14.82 18.11
C PRO A 142 5.76 13.90 19.29
N ASN A 143 4.60 14.13 19.92
CA ASN A 143 4.14 13.35 21.07
C ASN A 143 3.07 12.31 20.66
N MET A 144 3.00 11.97 19.38
CA MET A 144 1.99 11.05 18.86
C MET A 144 2.03 9.69 19.58
N PRO A 145 0.88 9.21 20.11
CA PRO A 145 0.77 7.86 20.65
C PRO A 145 1.16 6.81 19.60
N LYS A 146 1.93 5.79 20.01
CA LYS A 146 2.44 4.72 19.12
C LYS A 146 3.31 5.24 17.95
N ARG A 147 4.10 6.29 18.18
CA ARG A 147 5.06 6.83 17.20
C ARG A 147 5.95 5.76 16.54
N GLY A 148 6.35 4.72 17.28
CA GLY A 148 7.10 3.59 16.74
C GLY A 148 6.37 2.85 15.62
N ASP A 149 5.06 2.61 15.75
CA ASP A 149 4.26 2.00 14.69
C ASP A 149 4.15 2.93 13.47
N ARG A 150 4.12 4.25 13.67
CA ARG A 150 4.15 5.23 12.57
C ARG A 150 5.48 5.26 11.84
N CYS A 151 6.59 5.13 12.56
CA CYS A 151 7.90 4.96 11.93
C CYS A 151 7.96 3.68 11.09
N LEU A 152 7.33 2.59 11.53
CA LEU A 152 7.24 1.36 10.72
C LEU A 152 6.42 1.57 9.45
N VAL A 153 5.28 2.28 9.54
CA VAL A 153 4.47 2.64 8.35
C VAL A 153 5.28 3.48 7.37
N LEU A 154 6.04 4.47 7.87
CA LEU A 154 6.95 5.28 7.07
C LEU A 154 8.01 4.42 6.37
N THR A 155 8.67 3.52 7.11
CA THR A 155 9.67 2.59 6.56
C THR A 155 9.05 1.72 5.47
N ARG A 156 7.86 1.15 5.72
CA ARG A 156 7.13 0.35 4.74
C ARG A 156 6.84 1.12 3.46
N ASN A 157 6.29 2.33 3.57
CA ASN A 157 5.96 3.17 2.41
C ASN A 157 7.23 3.64 1.68
N THR A 158 8.34 3.84 2.41
CA THR A 158 9.65 4.18 1.83
C THR A 158 10.25 3.01 1.05
N CYS A 159 10.24 1.80 1.60
CA CYS A 159 10.66 0.60 0.89
C CYS A 159 9.88 0.43 -0.41
N ASP A 160 8.57 0.65 -0.35
CA ASP A 160 7.71 0.56 -1.53
C ASP A 160 8.00 1.64 -2.57
N MET A 161 8.19 2.89 -2.15
CA MET A 161 8.59 3.99 -3.02
C MET A 161 9.92 3.69 -3.71
N VAL A 162 10.94 3.29 -2.96
CA VAL A 162 12.27 2.98 -3.51
C VAL A 162 12.21 1.77 -4.44
N SER A 163 11.44 0.73 -4.10
CA SER A 163 11.24 -0.42 -4.99
C SER A 163 10.60 -0.06 -6.33
N ALA A 164 9.90 1.07 -6.41
CA ALA A 164 9.24 1.57 -7.59
C ALA A 164 10.03 2.67 -8.33
N ILE A 165 11.22 3.06 -7.87
CA ILE A 165 11.97 4.21 -8.41
C ILE A 165 12.37 4.04 -9.89
N GLY A 166 12.70 2.80 -10.29
CA GLY A 166 13.05 2.48 -11.68
C GLY A 166 11.92 2.68 -12.68
N ASN A 167 10.68 2.92 -12.22
CA ASN A 167 9.54 3.20 -13.08
C ASN A 167 9.42 4.69 -13.48
N VAL A 168 10.19 5.57 -12.84
CA VAL A 168 10.12 7.02 -13.05
C VAL A 168 11.48 7.65 -13.30
N CYS A 169 12.57 6.97 -12.93
CA CYS A 169 13.94 7.43 -13.09
C CYS A 169 14.77 6.31 -13.73
N ALA A 170 15.82 6.68 -14.45
CA ALA A 170 16.78 5.74 -15.05
C ALA A 170 17.72 5.09 -14.00
N VAL A 171 17.23 4.87 -12.78
CA VAL A 171 17.97 4.26 -11.67
C VAL A 171 17.56 2.80 -11.58
N ASP A 172 18.49 1.90 -11.86
CA ASP A 172 18.32 0.47 -11.61
C ASP A 172 18.98 0.08 -10.29
N ILE A 173 18.16 -0.27 -9.30
CA ILE A 173 18.64 -0.76 -8.00
C ILE A 173 18.77 -2.29 -7.98
N GLY A 174 18.47 -2.99 -9.08
CA GLY A 174 18.56 -4.43 -9.22
C GLY A 174 17.34 -5.19 -8.72
N ALA A 175 16.96 -6.25 -9.45
CA ALA A 175 15.76 -7.04 -9.18
C ALA A 175 15.71 -7.66 -7.77
N ALA A 176 16.87 -8.09 -7.25
CA ALA A 176 16.97 -8.66 -5.89
C ALA A 176 16.65 -7.61 -4.81
N ASN A 177 17.13 -6.37 -4.97
CA ASN A 177 16.87 -5.30 -4.02
C ASN A 177 15.42 -4.82 -4.09
N VAL A 178 14.86 -4.69 -5.30
CA VAL A 178 13.42 -4.40 -5.49
C VAL A 178 12.57 -5.45 -4.77
N ALA A 179 12.89 -6.73 -4.97
CA ALA A 179 12.18 -7.83 -4.33
C ALA A 179 12.37 -7.85 -2.80
N GLY A 180 13.58 -7.60 -2.31
CA GLY A 180 13.91 -7.52 -0.89
C GLY A 180 13.19 -6.38 -0.17
N LEU A 181 13.19 -5.17 -0.74
CA LEU A 181 12.44 -4.03 -0.22
C LEU A 181 10.93 -4.32 -0.19
N GLY A 182 10.40 -4.93 -1.25
CA GLY A 182 9.00 -5.34 -1.31
C GLY A 182 8.63 -6.40 -0.24
N LEU A 183 9.56 -7.31 0.07
CA LEU A 183 9.41 -8.31 1.13
C LEU A 183 9.42 -7.66 2.52
N ILE A 184 10.35 -6.75 2.79
CA ILE A 184 10.40 -5.98 4.05
C ILE A 184 9.09 -5.21 4.25
N SER A 185 8.61 -4.51 3.21
CA SER A 185 7.32 -3.82 3.26
C SER A 185 6.17 -4.79 3.56
N ALA A 186 6.14 -5.96 2.92
CA ALA A 186 5.08 -6.95 3.17
C ALA A 186 5.10 -7.46 4.61
N ILE A 187 6.28 -7.73 5.19
CA ILE A 187 6.42 -8.17 6.59
C ILE A 187 5.86 -7.11 7.55
N ILE A 188 6.23 -5.84 7.34
CA ILE A 188 5.73 -4.74 8.17
C ILE A 188 4.20 -4.63 8.04
N ALA A 189 3.67 -4.69 6.81
CA ALA A 189 2.23 -4.64 6.56
C ALA A 189 1.46 -5.80 7.22
N THR A 190 1.99 -7.02 7.12
CA THR A 190 1.39 -8.20 7.76
C THR A 190 1.36 -8.05 9.29
N ARG A 191 2.43 -7.54 9.91
CA ARG A 191 2.43 -7.23 11.35
C ARG A 191 1.33 -6.24 11.72
N GLU A 192 1.21 -5.14 10.98
CA GLU A 192 0.19 -4.11 11.22
C GLU A 192 -1.23 -4.68 11.15
N GLN A 193 -1.50 -5.50 10.13
CA GLN A 193 -2.80 -6.12 9.92
C GLN A 193 -3.13 -7.19 10.96
N LEU A 194 -2.14 -7.96 11.43
CA LEU A 194 -2.32 -8.91 12.52
C LEU A 194 -2.66 -8.19 13.83
N ILE A 195 -2.00 -7.06 14.13
CA ILE A 195 -2.32 -6.24 15.30
C ILE A 195 -3.73 -5.66 15.17
N ALA A 196 -4.10 -5.15 14.00
CA ALA A 196 -5.44 -4.62 13.75
C ALA A 196 -6.53 -5.71 13.85
N ALA A 197 -6.25 -6.92 13.34
CA ALA A 197 -7.14 -8.07 13.46
C ALA A 197 -7.31 -8.49 14.92
N ALA A 198 -6.21 -8.60 15.68
CA ALA A 198 -6.23 -8.93 17.10
C ALA A 198 -7.06 -7.93 17.92
N ALA A 199 -6.95 -6.62 17.62
CA ALA A 199 -7.77 -5.59 18.26
C ALA A 199 -9.27 -5.78 17.97
N LYS A 200 -9.63 -6.09 16.72
CA LYS A 200 -11.02 -6.36 16.32
C LYS A 200 -11.58 -7.64 16.97
N SER A 201 -10.81 -8.72 16.99
CA SER A 201 -11.22 -10.00 17.59
C SER A 201 -11.28 -9.98 19.12
N GLY A 202 -10.58 -9.03 19.76
CA GLY A 202 -10.59 -8.82 21.21
C GLY A 202 -11.75 -7.96 21.72
N GLY A 203 -12.69 -7.54 20.86
CA GLY A 203 -13.84 -6.71 21.25
C GLY A 203 -13.54 -5.21 21.38
N SER A 204 -12.34 -4.75 21.02
CA SER A 204 -12.06 -3.32 20.92
C SER A 204 -12.44 -2.83 19.52
N CYS A 205 -13.69 -2.41 19.35
CA CYS A 205 -14.12 -1.60 18.22
C CYS A 205 -13.37 -0.26 18.23
N VAL A 206 -12.14 -0.22 17.70
CA VAL A 206 -11.54 1.05 17.29
C VAL A 206 -11.99 1.33 15.86
N GLY A 207 -13.26 1.69 15.76
CA GLY A 207 -13.86 2.33 14.61
C GLY A 207 -14.25 3.75 15.00
N ALA A 208 -13.27 4.65 15.09
CA ALA A 208 -13.49 6.09 14.97
C ALA A 208 -12.13 6.78 14.76
N SER A 209 -12.09 7.63 13.74
CA SER A 209 -11.04 8.59 13.40
C SER A 209 -10.38 9.28 14.60
N PRO A 210 -9.15 9.82 14.46
CA PRO A 210 -8.63 10.80 15.40
C PRO A 210 -9.39 12.12 15.22
N VAL A 211 -10.61 12.20 15.75
CA VAL A 211 -11.36 13.45 15.92
C VAL A 211 -11.90 13.45 17.34
N LYS A 212 -11.08 13.95 18.27
CA LYS A 212 -11.44 14.74 19.46
C LYS A 212 -10.25 14.80 20.43
N ALA A 213 -9.31 15.67 20.10
CA ALA A 213 -8.39 16.27 21.07
C ALA A 213 -8.28 17.78 20.77
N ALA A 214 -9.42 18.47 20.75
CA ALA A 214 -9.49 19.93 20.65
C ALA A 214 -10.85 20.41 21.17
N ALA A 215 -11.09 20.24 22.47
CA ALA A 215 -12.17 20.92 23.18
C ALA A 215 -11.80 21.08 24.66
N LEU A 216 -10.72 21.81 24.89
CA LEU A 216 -10.43 22.43 26.18
C LEU A 216 -10.04 23.87 25.87
N GLN A 217 -11.05 24.73 25.74
CA GLN A 217 -10.87 26.15 26.00
C GLN A 217 -11.42 26.43 27.41
N PRO A 218 -10.70 27.17 28.26
CA PRO A 218 -11.22 27.60 29.53
C PRO A 218 -12.30 28.66 29.27
N LYS A 219 -13.49 28.47 29.85
CA LYS A 219 -14.50 29.53 29.92
C LYS A 219 -13.93 30.67 30.77
N LYS A 220 -14.04 31.89 30.25
CA LYS A 220 -13.93 33.13 31.02
C LYS A 220 -15.05 33.20 32.05
#